data_AF-A0A5E4IEA9-F1
#
_entry.id   AF-A0A5E4IEA9-F1
#
_cell.length_a   1.000
_cell.length_b   1.000
_cell.length_c   1.000
_cell.angle_alpha   90.00
_cell.angle_beta   90.00
_cell.angle_gamma   90.00
#
_symmetry.space_group_name_H-M   'P 1'
#
loop_
_entity.id
_entity.type
_entity.pdbx_description
1 polymer ?
#
loop_
_entity_poly.entity_id
_entity_poly.type
_entity_poly.pdbx_seq_one_letter_code
_entity_poly.pdbx_strand_id
1 'polypeptide(L)'
;MDENNNKKKKINVETKTTPSELQPNPRDVPSEPKGAINEKVFYREVIKSCWTHEPWLYFKVIIKSIEEMGDYIALHGLVPQNELPVHLRYKIPENEIWIRENVYADIERRRSILAHEYAELDLMISYAMSYKDAHEHAEFIEHLFYHD
;
A
#
# COMPACT_ATOMS: atom_id res chain seq x y z
N MET A 1 7.14 -41.33 -37.77
CA MET A 1 6.90 -42.03 -39.05
C MET A 1 7.33 -41.17 -40.23
N ASP A 2 8.61 -41.03 -40.60
CA ASP A 2 9.87 -41.23 -39.85
C ASP A 2 11.03 -40.41 -40.50
N GLU A 3 11.90 -39.91 -39.62
CA GLU A 3 13.37 -39.79 -39.70
C GLU A 3 14.19 -39.54 -41.00
N ASN A 4 15.13 -38.58 -40.84
CA ASN A 4 16.58 -38.64 -41.17
C ASN A 4 17.09 -38.84 -42.62
N ASN A 5 17.85 -37.84 -43.12
CA ASN A 5 19.34 -37.85 -43.15
C ASN A 5 19.87 -36.55 -43.85
N ASN A 6 20.62 -35.65 -43.20
CA ASN A 6 22.01 -35.76 -42.70
C ASN A 6 23.11 -35.68 -43.79
N LYS A 7 23.86 -34.55 -43.86
CA LYS A 7 25.20 -34.50 -44.47
C LYS A 7 26.10 -33.44 -43.82
N LYS A 8 27.34 -33.85 -43.49
CA LYS A 8 28.35 -33.17 -42.64
C LYS A 8 29.43 -32.38 -43.44
N LYS A 9 30.36 -31.74 -42.68
CA LYS A 9 31.74 -31.23 -43.01
C LYS A 9 31.77 -29.85 -43.71
N LYS A 10 32.67 -28.88 -43.46
CA LYS A 10 34.05 -28.72 -42.89
C LYS A 10 34.11 -27.48 -41.94
N ILE A 11 35.21 -27.03 -41.29
CA ILE A 11 36.31 -27.62 -40.46
C ILE A 11 37.09 -26.47 -39.72
N ASN A 12 37.95 -26.80 -38.74
CA ASN A 12 38.88 -25.99 -37.91
C ASN A 12 39.67 -24.81 -38.55
N VAL A 13 40.23 -23.90 -37.71
CA VAL A 13 41.68 -23.84 -37.34
C VAL A 13 41.97 -22.86 -36.15
N GLU A 14 42.61 -23.40 -35.10
CA GLU A 14 43.59 -22.88 -34.10
C GLU A 14 43.67 -21.36 -33.77
N THR A 15 43.33 -20.90 -32.55
CA THR A 15 44.09 -20.83 -31.26
C THR A 15 45.26 -19.83 -31.16
N LYS A 16 45.23 -18.95 -30.13
CA LYS A 16 46.37 -18.64 -29.21
C LYS A 16 46.00 -17.75 -27.99
N THR A 17 46.06 -18.35 -26.80
CA THR A 17 46.58 -17.82 -25.50
C THR A 17 46.33 -16.36 -25.02
N THR A 18 45.41 -16.22 -24.05
CA THR A 18 45.48 -15.59 -22.69
C THR A 18 46.48 -14.43 -22.37
N PRO A 19 46.16 -13.48 -21.43
CA PRO A 19 45.59 -13.78 -20.10
C PRO A 19 44.48 -12.85 -19.50
N SER A 20 43.65 -13.48 -18.66
CA SER A 20 43.11 -12.93 -17.39
C SER A 20 42.27 -11.64 -17.40
N GLU A 21 40.96 -11.79 -17.66
CA GLU A 21 39.94 -11.12 -16.82
C GLU A 21 39.05 -12.17 -16.16
N LEU A 22 38.89 -12.05 -14.84
CA LEU A 22 38.08 -12.94 -14.01
C LEU A 22 36.60 -12.63 -14.26
N GLN A 23 35.93 -13.44 -15.08
CA GLN A 23 34.47 -13.51 -15.03
C GLN A 23 34.06 -14.22 -13.73
N PRO A 24 33.31 -13.57 -12.82
CA PRO A 24 32.85 -14.22 -11.60
C PRO A 24 31.87 -15.35 -11.93
N ASN A 25 32.05 -16.47 -11.24
CA ASN A 25 31.28 -17.70 -11.42
C ASN A 25 29.81 -17.46 -11.02
N PRO A 26 28.78 -17.98 -11.73
CA PRO A 26 27.36 -17.72 -11.41
C PRO A 26 26.84 -18.39 -10.12
N ARG A 27 27.73 -18.82 -9.23
CA ARG A 27 27.46 -19.58 -8.02
C ARG A 27 28.30 -19.02 -6.88
N ASP A 28 27.89 -17.84 -6.44
CA ASP A 28 28.01 -17.31 -5.07
C ASP A 28 27.28 -15.95 -5.04
N VAL A 29 25.99 -15.97 -5.42
CA VAL A 29 25.07 -14.91 -5.01
C VAL A 29 24.64 -15.29 -3.59
N PRO A 30 24.99 -14.51 -2.55
CA PRO A 30 24.36 -14.69 -1.26
C PRO A 30 22.86 -14.53 -1.49
N SER A 31 22.08 -15.58 -1.24
CA SER A 31 20.63 -15.44 -1.25
C SER A 31 20.29 -14.50 -0.10
N GLU A 32 20.09 -13.22 -0.40
CA GLU A 32 19.55 -12.29 0.57
C GLU A 32 18.28 -12.96 1.13
N PRO A 33 18.18 -13.11 2.47
CA PRO A 33 16.93 -13.59 3.04
C PRO A 33 15.86 -12.63 2.55
N LYS A 34 14.74 -13.14 2.02
CA LYS A 34 13.62 -12.33 1.55
C LYS A 34 13.20 -11.40 2.69
N GLY A 35 13.72 -10.17 2.63
CA GLY A 35 13.88 -9.37 3.82
C GLY A 35 12.54 -8.86 4.28
N ALA A 36 12.29 -8.93 5.59
CA ALA A 36 11.20 -8.19 6.19
C ALA A 36 11.28 -6.75 5.66
N ILE A 37 10.20 -6.29 5.03
CA ILE A 37 10.12 -4.91 4.57
C ILE A 37 10.33 -4.07 5.81
N ASN A 38 11.38 -3.23 5.82
CA ASN A 38 11.62 -2.35 6.95
C ASN A 38 10.36 -1.48 7.10
N GLU A 39 9.60 -1.70 8.17
CA GLU A 39 8.28 -1.09 8.36
C GLU A 39 8.35 0.42 8.20
N LYS A 40 9.41 1.06 8.71
CA LYS A 40 9.63 2.51 8.53
C LYS A 40 9.84 2.93 7.07
N VAL A 41 10.36 2.06 6.22
CA VAL A 41 10.47 2.30 4.77
C VAL A 41 9.11 2.08 4.10
N PHE A 42 8.39 1.02 4.44
CA PHE A 42 7.01 0.78 3.98
C PHE A 42 6.12 1.98 4.30
N TYR A 43 6.00 2.35 5.57
CA TYR A 43 5.20 3.46 6.02
C TYR A 43 5.67 4.81 5.48
N ARG A 44 6.97 5.00 5.20
CA ARG A 44 7.43 6.21 4.52
C ARG A 44 6.97 6.27 3.06
N GLU A 45 6.91 5.15 2.34
CA GLU A 45 6.36 5.12 0.99
C GLU A 45 4.83 5.20 0.99
N VAL A 46 4.12 4.63 1.98
CA VAL A 46 2.66 4.83 2.18
C VAL A 46 2.35 6.30 2.53
N ILE A 47 3.14 6.93 3.40
CA ILE A 47 3.00 8.37 3.66
C ILE A 47 3.27 9.15 2.38
N LYS A 48 4.32 8.82 1.61
CA LYS A 48 4.55 9.49 0.33
C LYS A 48 3.39 9.27 -0.64
N SER A 49 2.80 8.07 -0.78
CA SER A 49 1.60 7.90 -1.61
C SER A 49 0.52 8.83 -1.08
N CYS A 50 0.21 8.81 0.23
CA CYS A 50 -0.72 9.71 0.95
C CYS A 50 -0.52 11.23 0.71
N TRP A 51 0.63 11.68 0.20
CA TRP A 51 0.89 13.10 -0.12
C TRP A 51 1.25 13.37 -1.59
N THR A 52 1.48 12.36 -2.43
CA THR A 52 2.04 12.55 -3.81
C THR A 52 1.26 11.88 -4.94
N HIS A 53 0.47 10.86 -4.65
CA HIS A 53 -0.52 10.39 -5.62
C HIS A 53 -1.76 11.32 -5.55
N GLU A 54 -2.70 11.23 -6.49
CA GLU A 54 -3.98 11.98 -6.40
C GLU A 54 -5.25 11.12 -6.11
N PRO A 55 -5.21 9.92 -5.47
CA PRO A 55 -6.41 9.12 -5.26
C PRO A 55 -7.41 9.75 -4.27
N TRP A 56 -7.03 10.78 -3.49
CA TRP A 56 -7.97 11.61 -2.72
C TRP A 56 -9.05 12.25 -3.60
N LEU A 57 -8.83 12.41 -4.92
CA LEU A 57 -9.89 12.90 -5.82
C LEU A 57 -11.10 11.95 -5.92
N TYR A 58 -10.96 10.67 -5.57
CA TYR A 58 -12.07 9.71 -5.61
C TYR A 58 -12.96 9.76 -4.37
N PHE A 59 -12.41 10.14 -3.21
CA PHE A 59 -13.13 10.14 -1.94
C PHE A 59 -13.64 11.54 -1.58
N LYS A 60 -14.96 11.71 -1.63
CA LYS A 60 -15.60 12.99 -1.29
C LYS A 60 -15.81 13.08 0.21
N VAL A 61 -15.15 14.05 0.85
CA VAL A 61 -15.35 14.35 2.28
C VAL A 61 -16.71 15.01 2.51
N ILE A 62 -17.53 14.41 3.37
CA ILE A 62 -18.86 14.90 3.77
C ILE A 62 -18.85 15.25 5.24
N ILE A 63 -19.28 16.48 5.55
CA ILE A 63 -19.42 16.94 6.92
C ILE A 63 -20.77 16.46 7.46
N LYS A 64 -20.76 15.80 8.62
CA LYS A 64 -21.93 15.20 9.27
C LYS A 64 -22.09 15.66 10.72
N SER A 65 -23.32 15.67 11.22
CA SER A 65 -23.61 16.09 12.60
C SER A 65 -23.34 14.96 13.61
N ILE A 66 -23.32 15.31 14.90
CA ILE A 66 -23.13 14.36 16.00
C ILE A 66 -24.31 13.38 16.06
N GLU A 67 -25.52 13.83 15.75
CA GLU A 67 -26.74 13.00 15.75
C GLU A 67 -26.74 11.94 14.64
N GLU A 68 -26.07 12.22 13.51
CA GLU A 68 -25.97 11.26 12.41
C GLU A 68 -24.84 10.26 12.59
N MET A 69 -23.67 10.67 13.13
CA MET A 69 -22.51 9.80 13.33
C MET A 69 -22.45 9.11 14.71
N GLY A 70 -23.16 9.63 15.71
CA GLY A 70 -23.04 9.20 17.10
C GLY A 70 -21.62 9.39 17.63
N ASP A 71 -21.05 8.32 18.19
CA ASP A 71 -19.72 8.32 18.79
C ASP A 71 -18.58 8.41 17.76
N TYR A 72 -18.84 8.02 16.50
CA TYR A 72 -17.84 8.02 15.42
C TYR A 72 -17.38 9.44 15.07
N ILE A 73 -16.09 9.57 14.77
CA ILE A 73 -15.43 10.85 14.44
C ILE A 73 -15.26 11.01 12.93
N ALA A 74 -14.80 9.96 12.27
CA ALA A 74 -14.77 9.79 10.82
C ALA A 74 -15.10 8.33 10.47
N LEU A 75 -15.54 8.12 9.22
CA LEU A 75 -15.87 6.81 8.64
C LEU A 75 -15.80 6.89 7.10
N HIS A 76 -15.02 6.02 6.48
CA HIS A 76 -14.97 5.89 5.02
C HIS A 76 -15.98 4.85 4.45
N GLY A 77 -16.36 5.01 3.18
CA GLY A 77 -17.33 4.14 2.50
C GLY A 77 -16.97 2.66 2.40
N LEU A 78 -15.67 2.34 2.47
CA LEU A 78 -15.18 0.96 2.43
C LEU A 78 -15.21 0.22 3.79
N VAL A 79 -15.66 0.84 4.89
CA VAL A 79 -15.74 0.15 6.19
C VAL A 79 -16.74 -1.03 6.09
N PRO A 80 -16.36 -2.26 6.49
CA PRO A 80 -17.24 -3.42 6.39
C PRO A 80 -18.52 -3.26 7.21
N GLN A 81 -19.64 -3.66 6.63
CA GLN A 81 -20.97 -3.42 7.18
C GLN A 81 -21.22 -4.12 8.52
N ASN A 82 -20.42 -5.14 8.88
CA ASN A 82 -20.47 -5.78 10.19
C ASN A 82 -19.79 -4.97 11.30
N GLU A 83 -18.78 -4.16 10.97
CA GLU A 83 -18.08 -3.26 11.92
C GLU A 83 -18.92 -2.00 12.21
N LEU A 84 -19.78 -1.59 11.28
CA LEU A 84 -20.69 -0.47 11.45
C LEU A 84 -21.87 -0.82 12.38
N PRO A 85 -22.34 0.13 13.22
CA PRO A 85 -23.55 -0.04 14.00
C PRO A 85 -24.76 -0.09 13.06
N VAL A 86 -25.82 -0.78 13.46
CA VAL A 86 -26.99 -1.06 12.60
C VAL A 86 -27.58 0.19 11.95
N HIS A 87 -27.52 1.34 12.63
CA HIS A 87 -28.06 2.61 12.13
C HIS A 87 -27.17 3.34 11.10
N LEU A 88 -25.93 2.90 10.86
CA LEU A 88 -25.00 3.43 9.84
C LEU A 88 -24.78 2.49 8.65
N ARG A 89 -25.17 1.22 8.77
CA ARG A 89 -25.03 0.24 7.68
C ARG A 89 -25.71 0.72 6.41
N TYR A 90 -25.00 0.60 5.30
CA TYR A 90 -25.40 1.01 3.94
C TYR A 90 -25.73 2.50 3.76
N LYS A 91 -25.40 3.37 4.73
CA LYS A 91 -25.62 4.82 4.60
C LYS A 91 -24.46 5.57 3.93
N ILE A 92 -23.24 5.09 4.11
CA ILE A 92 -22.02 5.73 3.63
C ILE A 92 -21.71 5.17 2.24
N PRO A 93 -21.75 5.97 1.16
CA PRO A 93 -21.39 5.51 -0.17
C PRO A 93 -19.90 5.13 -0.24
N GLU A 94 -19.57 4.11 -1.05
CA GLU A 94 -18.21 3.54 -1.16
C GLU A 94 -17.11 4.57 -1.46
N ASN A 95 -17.46 5.72 -2.05
CA ASN A 95 -16.57 6.80 -2.45
C ASN A 95 -16.70 8.08 -1.60
N GLU A 96 -17.23 7.99 -0.37
CA GLU A 96 -17.30 9.11 0.57
C GLU A 96 -16.49 8.84 1.85
N ILE A 97 -16.00 9.91 2.47
CA ILE A 97 -15.50 9.91 3.86
C ILE A 97 -16.42 10.82 4.64
N TRP A 98 -17.13 10.29 5.62
CA TRP A 98 -17.95 11.09 6.53
C TRP A 98 -17.09 11.55 7.69
N ILE A 99 -17.14 12.82 8.05
CA ILE A 99 -16.40 13.41 9.16
C ILE A 99 -17.27 14.33 9.99
N ARG A 100 -17.15 14.24 11.31
CA ARG A 100 -18.01 14.95 12.24
C ARG A 100 -17.69 16.45 12.25
N GLU A 101 -18.72 17.28 12.21
CA GLU A 101 -18.61 18.74 12.05
C GLU A 101 -17.66 19.40 13.06
N ASN A 102 -17.76 19.02 14.33
CA ASN A 102 -16.90 19.55 15.40
C ASN A 102 -15.42 19.16 15.27
N VAL A 103 -15.11 18.11 14.51
CA VAL A 103 -13.75 17.70 14.16
C VAL A 103 -13.29 18.38 12.87
N TYR A 104 -14.18 18.52 11.89
CA TYR A 104 -13.88 19.25 10.64
C TYR A 104 -13.59 20.74 10.87
N ALA A 105 -14.20 21.35 11.89
CA ALA A 105 -13.99 22.75 12.27
C ALA A 105 -12.58 23.04 12.83
N ASP A 106 -11.93 22.05 13.45
CA ASP A 106 -10.56 22.13 13.94
C ASP A 106 -9.58 21.71 12.83
N ILE A 107 -8.72 22.63 12.39
CA ILE A 107 -7.85 22.40 11.23
C ILE A 107 -6.83 21.30 11.49
N GLU A 108 -6.21 21.27 12.68
CA GLU A 108 -5.15 20.30 12.98
C GLU A 108 -5.76 18.93 13.29
N ARG A 109 -6.86 18.90 14.04
CA ARG A 109 -7.57 17.64 14.30
C ARG A 109 -8.13 17.03 13.02
N ARG A 110 -8.72 17.84 12.13
CA ARG A 110 -9.17 17.40 10.80
C ARG A 110 -8.03 16.83 9.97
N ARG A 111 -6.83 17.43 10.03
CA ARG A 111 -5.64 16.95 9.30
C ARG A 111 -5.22 15.56 9.77
N SER A 112 -5.10 15.33 11.08
CA SER A 112 -4.75 14.00 11.62
C SER A 112 -5.78 12.95 11.19
N ILE A 113 -7.07 13.22 11.46
CA ILE A 113 -8.15 12.27 11.18
C ILE A 113 -8.27 11.94 9.67
N LEU A 114 -8.15 12.93 8.78
CA LEU A 114 -8.15 12.64 7.35
C LEU A 114 -6.87 11.90 6.90
N ALA A 115 -5.72 12.17 7.52
CA ALA A 115 -4.50 11.42 7.23
C ALA A 115 -4.61 9.95 7.66
N HIS A 116 -5.26 9.66 8.79
CA HIS A 116 -5.61 8.30 9.22
C HIS A 116 -6.49 7.60 8.17
N GLU A 117 -7.66 8.16 7.85
CA GLU A 117 -8.62 7.57 6.90
C GLU A 117 -8.00 7.36 5.51
N TYR A 118 -7.15 8.28 5.02
CA TYR A 118 -6.44 8.10 3.76
C TYR A 118 -5.34 7.03 3.82
N ALA A 119 -4.68 6.84 4.97
CA ALA A 119 -3.72 5.75 5.15
C ALA A 119 -4.43 4.39 5.17
N GLU A 120 -5.55 4.26 5.87
CA GLU A 120 -6.41 3.06 5.83
C GLU A 120 -6.84 2.74 4.40
N LEU A 121 -7.36 3.74 3.68
CA LEU A 121 -7.81 3.58 2.30
C LEU A 121 -6.68 3.16 1.35
N ASP A 122 -5.47 3.71 1.46
CA ASP A 122 -4.34 3.27 0.62
C ASP A 122 -3.91 1.83 0.97
N LEU A 123 -3.90 1.46 2.25
CA LEU A 123 -3.61 0.09 2.70
C LEU A 123 -4.66 -0.92 2.20
N MET A 124 -5.94 -0.55 2.24
CA MET A 124 -7.03 -1.38 1.70
C MET A 124 -7.01 -1.47 0.17
N ILE A 125 -6.77 -0.36 -0.54
CA ILE A 125 -6.87 -0.31 -2.02
C ILE A 125 -5.59 -0.81 -2.69
N SER A 126 -4.43 -0.27 -2.29
CA SER A 126 -3.14 -0.55 -2.95
C SER A 126 -2.52 -1.86 -2.50
N TYR A 127 -2.84 -2.34 -1.29
CA TYR A 127 -2.26 -3.56 -0.70
C TYR A 127 -3.28 -4.67 -0.39
N ALA A 128 -4.57 -4.44 -0.70
CA ALA A 128 -5.66 -5.40 -0.47
C ALA A 128 -5.78 -5.89 0.99
N MET A 129 -5.39 -5.04 1.96
CA MET A 129 -5.51 -5.35 3.39
C MET A 129 -6.97 -5.42 3.83
N SER A 130 -7.25 -6.19 4.89
CA SER A 130 -8.54 -6.08 5.56
C SER A 130 -8.65 -4.73 6.26
N TYR A 131 -9.87 -4.22 6.44
CA TYR A 131 -10.11 -2.98 7.18
C TYR A 131 -9.45 -3.00 8.56
N LYS A 132 -9.53 -4.13 9.29
CA LYS A 132 -8.94 -4.25 10.63
C LYS A 132 -7.42 -4.14 10.61
N ASP A 133 -6.76 -4.80 9.66
CA ASP A 133 -5.31 -4.72 9.52
C ASP A 133 -4.90 -3.30 9.11
N ALA A 134 -5.62 -2.69 8.16
CA ALA A 134 -5.38 -1.32 7.70
C ALA A 134 -5.53 -0.29 8.83
N HIS A 135 -6.55 -0.42 9.68
CA HIS A 135 -6.78 0.41 10.86
C HIS A 135 -5.63 0.31 11.87
N GLU A 136 -5.24 -0.91 12.26
CA GLU A 136 -4.11 -1.15 13.18
C GLU A 136 -2.78 -0.57 12.63
N HIS A 137 -2.59 -0.62 11.31
CA HIS A 137 -1.43 -0.02 10.65
C HIS A 137 -1.53 1.52 10.58
N ALA A 138 -2.72 2.09 10.37
CA ALA A 138 -2.94 3.54 10.37
C ALA A 138 -2.76 4.15 11.76
N GLU A 139 -3.27 3.52 12.82
CA GLU A 139 -3.00 3.92 14.22
C GLU A 139 -1.49 3.92 14.51
N PHE A 140 -0.74 2.92 14.02
CA PHE A 140 0.71 2.85 14.19
C PHE A 140 1.44 3.95 13.41
N ILE A 141 0.98 4.30 12.21
CA ILE A 141 1.48 5.47 11.46
C ILE A 141 1.24 6.75 12.27
N GLU A 142 0.05 6.95 12.83
CA GLU A 142 -0.23 8.16 13.62
C GLU A 142 0.74 8.31 14.81
N HIS A 143 0.96 7.23 15.56
CA HIS A 143 1.89 7.20 16.68
C HIS A 143 3.36 7.47 16.28
N LEU A 144 3.78 7.10 15.07
CA LEU A 144 5.15 7.31 14.60
C LEU A 144 5.45 8.75 14.13
N PHE A 145 4.43 9.55 13.81
CA PHE A 145 4.61 10.82 13.10
C PHE A 145 3.88 12.03 13.71
N TYR A 146 2.95 11.83 14.64
CA TYR A 146 2.15 12.92 15.25
C TYR A 146 2.20 12.93 16.80
N HIS A 147 3.03 12.08 17.41
CA HIS A 147 3.27 12.00 18.85
C HIS A 147 4.77 12.08 19.20
N ASP A 148 5.37 13.24 18.89
CA ASP A 148 6.68 13.71 19.41
C ASP A 148 6.47 14.76 20.53
#